data_AF-A0A8H8RS94-F1
#
_entry.id   AF-A0A8H8RS94-F1
#
_cell.length_a   1.000
_cell.length_b   1.000
_cell.length_c   1.000
_cell.angle_alpha   90.00
_cell.angle_beta   90.00
_cell.angle_gamma   90.00
#
_symmetry.space_group_name_H-M   'P 1'
#
loop_
_entity.id
_entity.type
_entity.pdbx_description
1 polymer ?
#
loop_
_entity_poly.entity_id
_entity_poly.type
_entity_poly.pdbx_seq_one_letter_code
_entity_poly.pdbx_strand_id
1 'polypeptide(L)' 'MPSYLVTGASRGLGYEFVRQFSHDSANTVIGIVRDKTATERQLRDDGINNVSLFEADITDLDALKVRNLSKER' A
#
# COMPACT_ATOMS: atom_id res chain seq x y z
N MET A 1 6.36 -8.80 -14.42
CA MET A 1 5.59 -8.67 -13.17
C MET A 1 5.63 -7.21 -12.76
N PRO A 2 4.53 -6.44 -12.92
CA PRO A 2 4.50 -5.03 -12.60
C PRO A 2 4.27 -4.80 -11.10
N SER A 3 4.86 -3.72 -10.58
CA SER A 3 4.68 -3.27 -9.21
C SER A 3 3.95 -1.93 -9.23
N TYR A 4 2.85 -1.82 -8.50
CA TYR A 4 2.01 -0.64 -8.43
C TYR A 4 2.10 -0.02 -7.04
N LEU A 5 2.51 1.25 -6.98
CA LEU A 5 2.46 2.05 -5.77
C LEU A 5 1.28 3.03 -5.88
N VAL A 6 0.32 2.92 -4.98
CA VAL A 6 -0.88 3.77 -4.95
C VAL A 6 -0.84 4.64 -3.71
N THR A 7 -0.77 5.95 -3.91
CA THR A 7 -0.92 6.94 -2.83
C THR A 7 -2.40 7.17 -2.54
N GLY A 8 -2.75 7.39 -1.26
CA GLY A 8 -4.15 7.58 -0.88
C GLY A 8 -5.00 6.30 -0.99
N ALA A 9 -4.37 5.14 -0.83
CA ALA A 9 -4.99 3.81 -0.96
C ALA A 9 -6.13 3.50 0.04
N SER A 10 -6.45 4.43 0.96
CA SER A 10 -7.45 4.23 2.01
C SER A 10 -8.89 4.54 1.58
N ARG A 11 -9.11 5.25 0.47
CA ARG A 11 -10.46 5.67 0.04
C ARG A 11 -10.52 6.11 -1.43
N GLY A 12 -11.74 6.22 -1.96
CA GLY A 12 -12.02 6.79 -3.27
C GLY A 12 -11.31 6.04 -4.41
N LEU A 13 -10.76 6.79 -5.37
CA LEU A 13 -10.08 6.22 -6.55
C LEU A 13 -8.83 5.40 -6.18
N GLY A 14 -8.07 5.82 -5.15
CA GLY A 14 -6.90 5.09 -4.70
C GLY A 14 -7.25 3.69 -4.21
N TYR A 15 -8.37 3.56 -3.48
CA TYR A 15 -8.86 2.26 -3.03
C TYR A 15 -9.32 1.38 -4.19
N GLU A 16 -10.04 1.95 -5.16
CA GLU A 16 -10.51 1.19 -6.32
C GLU A 16 -9.34 0.69 -7.20
N PHE A 17 -8.27 1.48 -7.36
CA PHE A 17 -7.06 1.00 -8.03
C PHE A 17 -6.40 -0.16 -7.30
N VAL A 18 -6.30 -0.09 -5.97
CA VAL A 18 -5.77 -1.19 -5.15
C VAL A 18 -6.62 -2.45 -5.36
N ARG A 19 -7.94 -2.32 -5.33
CA ARG A 19 -8.88 -3.43 -5.58
C ARG A 19 -8.66 -4.05 -6.96
N GLN A 20 -8.64 -3.25 -8.02
CA GLN A 20 -8.47 -3.75 -9.39
C GLN A 20 -7.10 -4.40 -9.61
N PHE A 21 -6.02 -3.79 -9.11
CA PHE A 21 -4.67 -4.36 -9.28
C PHE A 21 -4.47 -5.61 -8.43
N SER A 22 -5.10 -5.70 -7.27
CA SER A 22 -5.01 -6.86 -6.37
C SER A 22 -5.70 -8.11 -6.91
N HIS A 23 -6.57 -7.95 -7.92
CA HIS A 23 -7.32 -9.04 -8.54
C HIS A 23 -6.43 -10.02 -9.30
N ASP A 24 -5.29 -9.55 -9.79
CA ASP A 24 -4.23 -10.38 -10.35
C ASP A 24 -3.16 -10.63 -9.28
N SER A 25 -3.01 -11.89 -8.87
CA SER A 25 -2.02 -12.32 -7.89
C SER A 25 -0.58 -12.15 -8.35
N ALA A 26 -0.34 -11.98 -9.66
CA ALA A 26 0.98 -11.67 -10.19
C ALA A 26 1.38 -10.22 -9.91
N ASN A 27 0.46 -9.32 -9.58
CA ASN A 27 0.80 -7.93 -9.32
C ASN A 27 1.30 -7.74 -7.89
N THR A 28 2.35 -6.93 -7.75
CA THR A 28 2.77 -6.42 -6.44
C THR A 28 2.07 -5.08 -6.21
N VAL A 29 1.07 -5.05 -5.34
CA VAL A 29 0.33 -3.82 -5.02
C VAL A 29 0.77 -3.26 -3.67
N ILE A 30 1.21 -2.01 -3.67
CA ILE A 30 1.70 -1.29 -2.51
C ILE A 30 0.83 -0.06 -2.29
N GLY A 31 0.10 -0.01 -1.17
CA GLY A 31 -0.73 1.13 -0.81
C GLY A 31 -0.09 1.98 0.28
N ILE A 32 0.00 3.30 0.04
CA ILE A 32 0.39 4.27 1.08
C ILE A 32 -0.88 4.85 1.71
N VAL A 33 -0.96 4.73 3.03
CA VAL A 33 -2.09 5.18 3.84
C VAL A 33 -1.62 5.92 5.08
N ARG A 34 -2.47 6.79 5.63
CA ARG A 34 -2.21 7.46 6.93
C ARG A 34 -2.68 6.65 8.13
N ASP A 35 -3.66 5.77 7.91
CA ASP A 35 -4.17 4.85 8.93
C ASP A 35 -4.18 3.44 8.34
N LYS A 36 -3.20 2.65 8.75
CA LYS A 36 -3.04 1.28 8.29
C LYS A 36 -4.13 0.37 8.85
N THR A 37 -4.47 0.51 10.14
CA THR A 37 -5.42 -0.38 10.82
C THR A 37 -6.82 -0.28 10.21
N ALA A 38 -7.29 0.93 9.92
CA ALA A 38 -8.58 1.15 9.29
C ALA A 38 -8.62 0.56 7.86
N THR A 39 -7.57 0.80 7.07
CA THR A 39 -7.52 0.31 5.69
C THR A 39 -7.40 -1.21 5.64
N GLU A 40 -6.63 -1.83 6.53
CA GLU A 40 -6.53 -3.28 6.63
C GLU A 40 -7.87 -3.95 7.00
N ARG A 41 -8.69 -3.32 7.86
CA ARG A 41 -10.04 -3.82 8.13
C ARG A 41 -10.89 -3.81 6.86
N GLN A 42 -10.87 -2.69 6.14
CA GLN A 42 -11.63 -2.56 4.90
C GLN A 42 -11.20 -3.58 3.83
N LEU A 43 -9.89 -3.77 3.63
CA LEU A 43 -9.38 -4.79 2.70
C LEU A 43 -9.79 -6.21 3.10
N ARG A 44 -9.78 -6.52 4.40
CA ARG A 44 -10.24 -7.83 4.90
C ARG A 44 -11.73 -8.04 4.68
N ASP A 45 -12.54 -7.01 4.92
CA ASP A 45 -13.99 -7.06 4.70
C ASP A 45 -14.31 -7.27 3.20
N ASP A 46 -13.48 -6.70 2.32
CA ASP A 46 -13.59 -6.87 0.86
C ASP A 46 -12.88 -8.14 0.33
N GLY A 47 -12.27 -8.95 1.20
CA GLY A 47 -11.61 -10.21 0.83
C GLY A 47 -10.28 -10.05 0.07
N ILE A 48 -9.67 -8.88 0.13
CA ILE A 48 -8.43 -8.54 -0.59
C ILE A 48 -7.22 -8.83 0.30
N ASN A 49 -6.32 -9.71 -0.15
CA ASN A 49 -5.13 -10.13 0.60
C ASN A 49 -3.80 -9.89 -0.14
N ASN A 50 -3.82 -9.62 -1.45
CA ASN A 50 -2.62 -9.37 -2.25
C ASN A 50 -2.22 -7.87 -2.28
N VAL A 51 -2.14 -7.24 -1.10
CA VAL A 51 -1.80 -5.81 -0.98
C VAL A 51 -0.87 -5.58 0.21
N SER A 52 0.22 -4.86 -0.01
CA SER A 52 1.14 -4.41 1.04
C SER A 52 0.82 -2.97 1.43
N LEU A 53 0.38 -2.76 2.66
CA LEU A 53 0.06 -1.43 3.19
C LEU A 53 1.23 -0.86 4.01
N PHE A 54 1.61 0.37 3.66
CA PHE A 54 2.59 1.17 4.39
C PHE A 54 1.91 2.41 4.97
N GLU A 55 2.16 2.63 6.26
CA GLU A 55 1.72 3.84 6.94
C GLU A 55 2.74 4.95 6.70
N ALA A 56 2.38 5.93 5.89
CA ALA A 56 3.19 7.12 5.66
C ALA A 56 2.32 8.29 5.21
N ASP A 57 2.72 9.49 5.62
CA ASP A 57 2.18 10.73 5.04
C ASP A 57 3.05 11.17 3.87
N ILE A 58 2.43 11.66 2.80
CA ILE A 58 3.13 12.15 1.60
C ILE A 58 3.94 13.42 1.89
N THR A 59 3.57 14.16 2.94
CA THR A 59 4.31 15.36 3.37
C THR A 59 5.53 15.03 4.22
N ASP A 60 5.62 13.80 4.73
CA ASP A 60 6.74 13.34 5.56
C ASP A 60 7.75 12.60 4.69
N LEU A 61 8.77 13.35 4.24
CA LEU A 61 9.83 12.81 3.39
C LEU A 61 10.64 11.71 4.09
N ASP A 62 10.74 11.73 5.42
CA ASP A 62 11.50 10.73 6.17
C ASP A 62 10.68 9.44 6.32
N ALA A 63 9.35 9.53 6.48
CA ALA A 63 8.47 8.37 6.43
C ALA A 63 8.43 7.71 5.04
N LEU A 64 8.51 8.49 3.97
CA LEU A 64 8.58 7.98 2.59
C LEU A 64 9.95 7.39 2.25
N LYS A 65 11.02 7.95 2.81
CA LYS A 65 12.37 7.40 2.70
C LYS A 65 12.47 6.21 3.65
N VAL A 66 12.05 5.04 3.17
CA VAL A 66 12.45 3.78 3.81
C VAL A 66 13.98 3.75 3.84
N ARG A 67 14.54 4.02 5.01
CA ARG A 67 15.97 3.93 5.29
C ARG A 67 16.33 2.45 5.20
N ASN A 68 16.79 2.03 4.03
CA ASN A 68 17.52 0.78 3.85
C ASN A 68 18.79 0.84 4.72
N LEU A 69 18.65 0.51 6.00
CA LEU A 69 19.74 -0.02 6.81
C LEU A 69 19.98 -1.46 6.38
N SER A 70 20.37 -1.67 5.13
CA SER A 70 21.31 -2.74 4.82
C SER A 70 22.63 -2.31 5.45
N LYS A 71 22.78 -2.64 6.74
CA LYS A 71 24.07 -2.78 7.41
C LYS A 71 25.04 -3.48 6.46
N GLU A 72 26.19 -2.86 6.30
CA GLU A 72 27.53 -3.45 6.15
C GLU A 72 27.55 -4.91 5.67
N ARG A 73 27.92 -5.08 4.40
CA ARG A 73 28.83 -6.16 4.03
C ARG A 73 30.26 -5.70 4.22
#